data_AF-A0A3N5NTH1-F1
#
_entry.id   AF-A0A3N5NTH1-F1
#
_cell.length_a   1.000
_cell.length_b   1.000
_cell.length_c   1.000
_cell.angle_alpha   90.00
_cell.angle_beta   90.00
_cell.angle_gamma   90.00
#
_symmetry.space_group_name_H-M   'P 1'
#
loop_
_entity.id
_entity.type
_entity.pdbx_description
1 polymer ?
#
loop_
_entity_poly.entity_id
_entity_poly.type
_entity_poly.pdbx_seq_one_letter_code
_entity_poly.pdbx_strand_id
1 'polypeptide(L)' 'MNRHAVEAIYLFEMARWRRTIMQSVISPVLSTSLYFVVFGSAIGGHIGEIDGVSYGAFIVPGLIMLSVLTQSVSNASFGI' A
#
# COMPACT_ATOMS: atom_id res chain seq x y z
N MET A 1 -15.07 -28.15 10.27
CA MET A 1 -14.02 -27.17 9.90
C MET A 1 -12.77 -27.48 10.71
N ASN A 2 -11.67 -27.86 10.06
CA ASN A 2 -10.46 -28.32 10.75
C ASN A 2 -9.64 -27.10 11.24
N ARG A 3 -9.91 -26.67 12.48
CA ARG A 3 -9.39 -25.41 13.06
C ARG A 3 -7.86 -25.44 13.22
N HIS A 4 -7.30 -26.60 13.57
CA HIS A 4 -5.86 -26.79 13.73
C HIS A 4 -5.09 -26.63 12.41
N ALA A 5 -5.66 -27.08 11.30
CA ALA A 5 -5.04 -26.91 9.99
C ALA A 5 -4.99 -25.43 9.57
N VAL A 6 -6.07 -24.69 9.81
CA VAL A 6 -6.13 -23.23 9.54
C VAL A 6 -5.12 -22.47 10.40
N GLU A 7 -5.01 -22.83 11.68
CA GLU A 7 -4.08 -22.21 12.61
C GLU A 7 -2.61 -22.46 12.24
N ALA A 8 -2.27 -23.69 11.82
CA ALA A 8 -0.93 -24.03 11.37
C ALA A 8 -0.51 -23.25 10.11
N ILE A 9 -1.41 -23.14 9.12
CA ILE A 9 -1.16 -22.35 7.90
C ILE A 9 -1.00 -20.87 8.25
N TYR A 10 -1.90 -20.32 9.07
CA TYR A 10 -1.85 -18.93 9.49
C TYR A 10 -0.52 -18.57 10.17
N LEU A 11 -0.07 -19.38 11.12
CA LEU A 11 1.18 -19.15 11.84
C LEU A 11 2.40 -19.24 10.91
N PHE A 12 2.41 -20.21 9.99
CA PHE A 12 3.47 -20.37 9.00
C PHE A 12 3.57 -19.16 8.07
N GLU A 13 2.43 -18.69 7.57
CA GLU A 13 2.33 -17.57 6.64
C GLU A 13 2.69 -16.24 7.31
N MET A 14 2.32 -16.07 8.58
CA MET A 14 2.69 -14.89 9.37
C MET A 14 4.18 -14.88 9.74
N ALA A 15 4.78 -16.06 9.97
CA ALA A 15 6.23 -16.19 10.16
C ALA A 15 7.01 -15.90 8.88
N ARG A 16 6.47 -16.27 7.71
CA ARG A 16 7.02 -15.93 6.38
C ARG A 16 6.97 -14.42 6.15
N TRP A 17 5.81 -13.80 6.33
CA TRP A 17 5.61 -12.36 6.16
C TRP A 17 6.54 -11.54 7.06
N ARG A 18 6.72 -11.96 8.32
CA ARG A 18 7.61 -11.28 9.29
C ARG A 18 9.05 -11.11 8.83
N ARG A 19 9.61 -12.04 8.04
CA ARG A 19 10.99 -11.92 7.54
C ARG A 19 11.12 -10.89 6.42
N THR A 20 10.02 -10.57 5.73
CA THR A 20 10.03 -9.69 4.55
C THR A 20 9.41 -8.32 4.86
N ILE A 21 8.91 -8.07 6.09
CA ILE A 21 8.27 -6.79 6.50
C ILE A 21 9.06 -5.57 6.05
N MET A 22 10.38 -5.58 6.25
CA MET A 22 11.22 -4.43 5.88
C MET A 22 11.15 -4.16 4.37
N GLN A 23 11.22 -5.16 3.50
CA GLN A 23 11.10 -4.95 2.05
C GLN A 23 9.66 -4.69 1.60
N SER A 24 8.70 -5.42 2.18
CA SER A 24 7.28 -5.37 1.81
C SER A 24 6.59 -4.05 2.20
N VAL A 25 7.11 -3.34 3.20
CA VAL A 25 6.55 -2.06 3.69
C VAL A 25 7.39 -0.87 3.25
N ILE A 26 8.73 -0.95 3.31
CA ILE A 26 9.59 0.21 3.01
C ILE A 26 9.45 0.64 1.54
N SER A 27 9.42 -0.32 0.60
CA SER A 27 9.32 -0.04 -0.84
C SER A 27 8.04 0.73 -1.21
N PRO A 28 6.83 0.27 -0.84
CA PRO A 28 5.61 1.02 -1.12
C PRO A 28 5.54 2.36 -0.36
N VAL A 29 6.00 2.42 0.90
CA VAL A 29 5.96 3.67 1.69
C VAL A 29 6.84 4.75 1.07
N LEU A 30 8.06 4.42 0.61
CA LEU A 30 8.93 5.36 -0.09
C LEU A 30 8.30 5.87 -1.37
N SER A 31 7.72 4.98 -2.18
CA SER A 31 7.08 5.34 -3.44
C SER A 31 5.86 6.25 -3.22
N THR A 32 4.99 5.91 -2.26
CA THR A 32 3.83 6.73 -1.89
C THR A 32 4.26 8.09 -1.33
N SER A 33 5.33 8.15 -0.52
CA SER A 33 5.86 9.40 0.02
C SER A 33 6.43 10.31 -1.07
N LEU A 34 7.18 9.74 -2.03
CA LEU A 34 7.68 10.48 -3.19
C LEU A 34 6.52 11.00 -4.05
N TYR A 35 5.47 10.20 -4.24
CA TYR A 35 4.26 10.66 -4.91
C TYR A 35 3.55 11.79 -4.16
N PHE A 36 3.49 11.76 -2.84
CA PHE A 36 2.95 12.89 -2.06
C PHE A 36 3.79 14.15 -2.19
N VAL A 37 5.11 14.06 -2.21
CA VAL A 37 5.98 15.23 -2.40
C VAL A 37 5.78 15.81 -3.80
N VAL A 38 5.84 14.98 -4.83
CA VAL A 38 5.73 15.44 -6.23
C VAL A 38 4.31 15.94 -6.54
N PHE A 39 3.28 15.13 -6.27
CA PHE A 39 1.91 15.49 -6.62
C PHE A 39 1.27 16.46 -5.61
N GLY A 40 1.56 16.31 -4.32
CA GLY A 40 1.00 17.17 -3.28
C GLY A 40 1.65 18.56 -3.22
N SER A 41 2.99 18.65 -3.28
CA SER A 41 3.67 19.95 -3.13
C SER A 41 3.97 20.65 -4.46
N ALA A 42 4.34 19.91 -5.52
CA ALA A 42 4.74 20.54 -6.79
C ALA A 42 3.53 20.83 -7.70
N ILE A 43 2.57 19.90 -7.78
CA ILE A 43 1.40 20.03 -8.64
C ILE A 43 0.21 20.70 -7.93
N GLY A 44 0.03 20.47 -6.62
CA GLY A 44 -1.04 21.12 -5.83
C GLY A 44 -0.97 22.65 -5.76
N GLY A 45 0.17 23.26 -6.10
CA GLY A 45 0.28 24.71 -6.28
C GLY A 45 -0.17 25.22 -7.66
N HIS A 46 -0.27 24.34 -8.67
CA HIS A 46 -0.65 24.67 -10.06
C HIS A 46 -2.06 24.18 -10.42
N ILE A 47 -2.49 23.07 -9.82
CA ILE A 47 -3.87 22.57 -9.84
C ILE A 47 -4.53 23.10 -8.58
N GLY A 48 -5.50 24.01 -8.72
CA GLY A 48 -6.26 24.57 -7.60
C GLY A 48 -7.14 23.53 -6.87
N GLU A 49 -8.19 24.00 -6.20
CA GLU A 49 -9.15 23.10 -5.54
C GLU A 49 -9.96 22.31 -6.56
N ILE A 50 -10.10 21.00 -6.33
CA ILE A 50 -11.03 20.16 -7.07
C ILE A 50 -12.28 20.07 -6.19
N ASP A 51 -13.37 20.69 -6.64
CA ASP A 51 -14.68 20.58 -5.98
C ASP A 51 -14.67 21.04 -4.49
N GLY A 52 -13.85 22.04 -4.17
CA GLY A 52 -13.70 22.57 -2.80
C GLY A 52 -12.80 21.73 -1.87
N VAL A 53 -12.16 20.69 -2.41
CA VAL A 53 -11.22 19.83 -1.67
C VAL A 53 -9.81 20.02 -2.23
N SER A 54 -8.82 20.07 -1.34
CA SER A 54 -7.42 20.18 -1.75
C SER A 54 -7.02 18.96 -2.59
N TYR A 55 -6.30 19.18 -3.68
CA TYR A 55 -5.79 18.12 -4.56
C TYR A 55 -5.06 17.01 -3.79
N GLY A 56 -4.32 17.40 -2.74
CA GLY A 56 -3.66 16.47 -1.82
C GLY A 56 -4.62 15.51 -1.11
N ALA A 57 -5.75 16.01 -0.59
CA ALA A 57 -6.74 15.17 0.09
C ALA A 57 -7.46 14.19 -0.86
N PHE A 58 -7.60 14.55 -2.14
CA PHE A 58 -8.18 13.67 -3.15
C PHE A 58 -7.21 12.56 -3.61
N ILE A 59 -5.93 12.89 -3.83
CA ILE A 59 -4.96 11.94 -4.39
C ILE A 59 -4.44 10.95 -3.34
N VAL A 60 -4.42 11.33 -2.06
CA VAL A 60 -3.92 10.48 -0.96
C VAL A 60 -4.62 9.12 -0.88
N PRO A 61 -5.96 9.03 -0.79
CA PRO A 61 -6.66 7.75 -0.80
C PRO A 61 -6.44 6.94 -2.09
N GLY A 62 -6.38 7.61 -3.25
CA GLY A 62 -6.17 6.94 -4.53
C GLY A 62 -4.81 6.24 -4.64
N LEU A 63 -3.75 6.91 -4.20
CA LEU A 63 -2.39 6.34 -4.20
C LEU A 63 -2.24 5.21 -3.18
N ILE A 64 -2.90 5.33 -2.03
CA ILE A 64 -2.96 4.25 -1.03
C ILE A 64 -3.65 3.02 -1.62
N MET A 65 -4.80 3.21 -2.29
CA MET A 65 -5.53 2.11 -2.93
C MET A 65 -4.74 1.43 -4.03
N LEU A 66 -4.05 2.20 -4.88
CA LEU A 66 -3.17 1.66 -5.91
C LEU A 66 -2.05 0.80 -5.31
N SER A 67 -1.42 1.28 -4.22
CA SER A 67 -0.38 0.56 -3.52
C SER A 67 -0.90 -0.75 -2.91
N VAL A 68 -2.05 -0.70 -2.24
CA VAL A 68 -2.70 -1.90 -1.65
C VAL A 68 -3.06 -2.92 -2.72
N LEU A 69 -3.63 -2.49 -3.85
CA LEU A 69 -3.97 -3.38 -4.96
C LEU A 69 -2.73 -4.05 -5.54
N THR A 70 -1.69 -3.27 -5.84
CA THR A 70 -0.44 -3.78 -6.43
C THR A 70 0.25 -4.77 -5.49
N GLN A 71 0.34 -4.43 -4.20
CA GLN A 71 0.94 -5.31 -3.19
C GLN A 71 0.08 -6.56 -2.94
N SER A 72 -1.25 -6.47 -2.96
CA SER A 72 -2.13 -7.62 -2.77
C SER A 72 -2.03 -8.59 -3.93
N VAL A 73 -2.04 -8.09 -5.17
CA VAL A 73 -1.89 -8.90 -6.38
C VAL A 73 -0.50 -9.55 -6.41
N SER A 74 0.56 -8.76 -6.19
CA SER A 74 1.93 -9.28 -6.19
C SER A 74 2.15 -10.35 -5.11
N ASN A 75 1.75 -10.09 -3.86
CA ASN A 75 1.89 -11.07 -2.78
C ASN A 75 1.00 -12.31 -2.99
N ALA A 76 -0.17 -12.17 -3.61
CA ALA A 76 -1.01 -13.31 -3.97
C ALA A 76 -0.40 -14.14 -5.11
N SER A 77 0.25 -13.51 -6.09
CA SER A 77 0.89 -14.20 -7.22
C SER A 77 2.14 -14.99 -6.84
N PHE A 78 2.92 -14.51 -5.85
CA PHE A 78 4.09 -15.25 -5.34
C PHE A 78 3.77 -16.15 -4.14
N GLY A 79 2.54 -16.06 -3.62
CA GLY A 79 2.13 -16.67 -2.36
C GLY A 79 1.80 -18.17 -2.42
N ILE A 80 1.69 -18.74 -3.62
CA ILE A 80 1.34 -20.15 -3.90
C ILE A 80 2.51 -20.85 -4.58
#